data_AF-A0A8H7V6C5-F1
#
_entry.id   AF-A0A8H7V6C5-F1
#
_cell.length_a   1.000
_cell.length_b   1.000
_cell.length_c   1.000
_cell.angle_alpha   90.00
_cell.angle_beta   90.00
_cell.angle_gamma   90.00
#
_symmetry.space_group_name_H-M   'P 1'
#
loop_
_entity.id
_entity.type
_entity.pdbx_description
1 polymer ?
#
loop_
_entity_poly.entity_id
_entity_poly.type
_entity_poly.pdbx_seq_one_letter_code
_entity_poly.pdbx_strand_id
1 'polypeptide(L)'
;MSDYLFKVFGAVRIVQEVSRPTSPGLPKNDECTTIVDMAKQQAPISINRKMSKRKHGRKNSFYVLKQLRKLNKLKQLQQYTHSSSLVQIYSNSKSQKSLCLWPLPTITRYTILFSFIISTLNFLGLFDFTCSSPSFVIHRLELTNLFISPFLCLPSLQNIILFSWNVLILCLFEESLTHMVGGTRRLVQILACIVFSVCTIRQAIGYIFSKSTGWAVPSLFFSDSLHECNQGLAPFLFALVVVQSLNIQDKYIFMYGSNSKFTIRKVTLQIMMCLVNYTVKSILWWSLTGLLTGFIAMIIIQTLLAHDKNWASEELYEKDDAVPVEIIMGRYRPLPLWRTLQAAVKKGLLVVFATLPILLICNGYYTQERLVDSVSLNQLSYDRYLFTFVIMTAPRRGNPSFLSRTLDSYVKNWPENPESGSLYDRIHTLVYTHFTTHLEYDKAKAMFENTTRGRRYLKWIREEGNTLNQRSHVSKALSLAADNFQSTYIALVEDDFPVCGTKEWRKIESVIYAANIKSPHHCGVFVGTGGSGLFLKPKIAKLASGLLLKYPNLPPDIIIQQCLLGNLYECRECTQTLVTSKTLLMYHIGYNTSTSVDRSYKKNDFQCGWRHPFNGDPNVITL
;
A
#
# COMPACT_ATOMS: atom_id res chain seq x y z
N MET A 1 13.08 41.45 -4.30
CA MET A 1 13.68 40.12 -3.97
C MET A 1 13.43 39.04 -5.04
N SER A 2 12.40 39.11 -5.90
CA SER A 2 12.21 38.11 -6.97
C SER A 2 13.33 38.10 -8.01
N ASP A 3 13.85 39.27 -8.41
CA ASP A 3 14.79 39.37 -9.55
C ASP A 3 16.21 38.87 -9.24
N TYR A 4 16.59 38.79 -7.96
CA TYR A 4 17.90 38.28 -7.55
C TYR A 4 17.92 36.75 -7.41
N LEU A 5 16.83 36.13 -6.96
CA LEU A 5 16.71 34.67 -6.93
C LEU A 5 16.66 34.05 -8.34
N PHE A 6 16.05 34.76 -9.31
CA PHE A 6 16.02 34.33 -10.72
C PHE A 6 17.36 34.50 -11.46
N LYS A 7 18.30 35.31 -10.94
CA LYS A 7 19.64 35.46 -11.55
C LYS A 7 20.62 34.36 -11.14
N VAL A 8 20.46 33.78 -9.95
CA VAL A 8 21.37 32.74 -9.42
C VAL A 8 21.07 31.36 -10.03
N PHE A 9 19.81 31.09 -10.37
CA PHE A 9 19.40 29.92 -11.14
C PHE A 9 19.05 30.39 -12.55
N GLY A 10 20.00 30.33 -13.50
CA GLY A 10 19.77 30.73 -14.89
C GLY A 10 18.42 30.21 -15.42
N ALA A 11 17.67 31.04 -16.15
CA ALA A 11 16.26 30.83 -16.48
C ALA A 11 15.95 29.41 -17.00
N VAL A 12 15.55 28.50 -16.10
CA VAL A 12 15.13 27.15 -16.45
C VAL A 12 13.74 27.24 -17.06
N ARG A 13 13.61 26.90 -18.34
CA ARG A 13 12.31 26.80 -19.01
C ARG A 13 11.92 25.34 -19.17
N ILE A 14 10.77 24.97 -18.63
CA ILE A 14 10.16 23.65 -18.83
C ILE A 14 9.18 23.76 -19.98
N VAL A 15 9.40 22.97 -21.02
CA VAL A 15 8.56 22.90 -22.21
C VAL A 15 8.00 21.50 -22.34
N GLN A 16 6.70 21.40 -22.59
CA GLN A 16 6.02 20.15 -22.84
C GLN A 16 5.98 19.86 -24.34
N GLU A 17 6.52 18.70 -24.73
CA GLU A 17 6.34 18.16 -26.07
C GLU A 17 5.02 17.41 -26.11
N VAL A 18 4.03 17.94 -26.84
CA VAL A 18 2.73 17.29 -27.00
C VAL A 18 2.71 16.52 -28.30
N SER A 19 2.73 15.20 -28.21
CA SER A 19 2.47 14.34 -29.35
C SER A 19 0.99 14.53 -29.73
N ARG A 20 0.69 15.11 -30.91
CA ARG A 20 -0.69 15.01 -31.44
C ARG A 20 -1.03 13.53 -31.52
N PRO A 21 -2.26 13.10 -31.14
CA PRO A 21 -2.65 11.71 -31.23
C PRO A 21 -2.33 11.21 -32.64
N THR A 22 -1.39 10.27 -32.73
CA THR A 22 -0.85 9.79 -33.99
C THR A 22 -1.98 9.22 -34.83
N SER A 23 -2.34 9.91 -35.93
CA SER A 23 -2.92 9.22 -37.09
C SER A 23 -1.93 8.14 -37.52
N PRO A 24 -2.37 6.91 -37.80
CA PRO A 24 -1.47 5.82 -38.14
C PRO A 24 -0.66 6.20 -39.38
N GLY A 25 0.66 6.26 -39.22
CA GLY A 25 1.57 6.49 -40.34
C GLY A 25 1.49 5.29 -41.30
N LEU A 26 1.45 5.58 -42.61
CA LEU A 26 1.62 4.57 -43.64
C LEU A 26 2.92 3.78 -43.40
N PRO A 27 2.95 2.47 -43.71
CA PRO A 27 4.19 1.71 -43.71
C PRO A 27 5.18 2.39 -44.67
N LYS A 28 6.38 2.67 -44.17
CA LYS A 28 7.51 3.03 -45.04
C LYS A 28 7.85 1.79 -45.85
N ASN A 29 7.70 1.87 -47.18
CA ASN A 29 8.28 0.90 -48.08
C ASN A 29 9.79 1.12 -48.09
N ASP A 30 10.52 0.26 -47.40
CA ASP A 30 11.94 0.04 -47.65
C ASP A 30 12.04 -1.03 -48.72
N GLU A 31 12.51 -0.68 -49.92
CA GLU A 31 13.17 -1.62 -50.81
C GLU A 31 14.06 -0.88 -51.82
N CYS A 32 15.36 -1.11 -51.68
CA CYS A 32 16.35 -0.90 -52.73
C CYS A 32 17.23 -2.15 -52.74
N THR A 33 16.90 -3.11 -53.60
CA THR A 33 17.85 -4.14 -54.04
C THR A 33 17.61 -4.48 -55.49
N THR A 34 18.65 -4.28 -56.28
CA THR A 34 18.80 -4.56 -57.70
C THR A 34 19.13 -6.05 -57.91
N ILE A 35 18.65 -6.68 -59.00
CA ILE A 35 19.43 -7.46 -60.01
C ILE A 35 18.57 -8.50 -60.79
N VAL A 36 18.49 -8.24 -62.10
CA VAL A 36 18.64 -9.11 -63.29
C VAL A 36 17.56 -10.10 -63.76
N ASP A 37 17.29 -9.92 -65.06
CA ASP A 37 16.62 -10.72 -66.09
C ASP A 37 16.57 -12.25 -65.93
N MET A 38 15.47 -12.86 -66.39
CA MET A 38 15.46 -13.70 -67.60
C MET A 38 14.02 -13.95 -68.09
N ALA A 39 13.89 -13.89 -69.42
CA ALA A 39 12.68 -14.08 -70.20
C ALA A 39 12.10 -15.51 -70.15
N LYS A 40 10.77 -15.65 -70.31
CA LYS A 40 10.16 -16.53 -71.34
C LYS A 40 8.63 -16.48 -71.41
N GLN A 41 8.17 -16.34 -72.66
CA GLN A 41 7.06 -17.02 -73.33
C GLN A 41 5.61 -16.86 -72.82
N GLN A 42 4.86 -16.18 -73.69
CA GLN A 42 3.40 -16.14 -73.79
C GLN A 42 2.81 -17.49 -74.24
N ALA A 43 1.61 -17.80 -73.74
CA ALA A 43 0.55 -18.47 -74.51
C ALA A 43 -0.82 -17.89 -74.08
N PRO A 44 -1.79 -17.72 -75.01
CA PRO A 44 -2.99 -16.94 -74.78
C PRO A 44 -4.20 -17.82 -74.42
N ILE A 45 -5.08 -17.33 -73.55
CA ILE A 45 -6.44 -17.89 -73.38
C ILE A 45 -7.45 -16.95 -74.04
N SER A 46 -8.18 -17.55 -74.97
CA SER A 46 -9.26 -17.03 -75.78
C SER A 46 -10.55 -16.93 -74.97
N ILE A 47 -11.25 -15.79 -75.00
CA ILE A 47 -12.69 -15.74 -74.73
C ILE A 47 -13.39 -14.90 -75.80
N ASN A 48 -14.33 -15.57 -76.46
CA ASN A 48 -15.18 -15.15 -77.56
C ASN A 48 -16.07 -13.96 -77.20
N ARG A 49 -16.11 -12.98 -78.11
CA ARG A 49 -17.16 -11.95 -78.21
C ARG A 49 -18.35 -12.50 -79.02
N LYS A 50 -19.57 -12.31 -78.52
CA LYS A 50 -20.76 -12.17 -79.39
C LYS A 50 -21.03 -10.69 -79.65
N MET A 51 -21.16 -10.37 -80.93
CA MET A 51 -21.47 -9.05 -81.48
C MET A 51 -22.94 -8.66 -81.24
N SER A 52 -23.17 -7.35 -81.08
CA SER A 52 -24.35 -6.70 -81.65
C SER A 52 -23.95 -5.33 -82.20
N LYS A 53 -24.35 -5.10 -83.45
CA LYS A 53 -24.01 -3.96 -84.31
C LYS A 53 -24.94 -2.78 -84.02
N ARG A 54 -24.42 -1.56 -84.06
CA ARG A 54 -25.08 -0.42 -84.70
C ARG A 54 -24.05 0.57 -85.23
N LYS A 55 -24.16 0.86 -86.53
CA LYS A 55 -23.34 1.80 -87.31
C LYS A 55 -23.85 3.23 -87.11
N HIS A 56 -22.94 4.19 -86.98
CA HIS A 56 -22.89 5.54 -87.58
C HIS A 56 -21.58 6.14 -87.01
N GLY A 57 -20.55 6.53 -87.77
CA GLY A 57 -20.56 7.35 -88.97
C GLY A 57 -20.07 8.75 -88.61
N ARG A 58 -18.75 8.94 -88.40
CA ARG A 58 -18.06 10.22 -88.67
C ARG A 58 -16.54 10.07 -88.52
N LYS A 59 -15.85 10.39 -89.60
CA LYS A 59 -14.39 10.49 -89.72
C LYS A 59 -13.90 11.77 -89.03
N ASN A 60 -12.61 11.75 -88.68
CA ASN A 60 -11.72 12.87 -88.32
C ASN A 60 -11.76 13.35 -86.85
N SER A 61 -10.93 12.72 -86.00
CA SER A 61 -10.24 13.43 -84.89
C SER A 61 -9.16 12.55 -84.23
N PHE A 62 -8.30 11.89 -85.02
CA PHE A 62 -7.27 11.00 -84.43
C PHE A 62 -6.00 11.73 -83.98
N TYR A 63 -5.82 13.00 -84.37
CA TYR A 63 -4.65 13.80 -83.98
C TYR A 63 -4.85 14.64 -82.70
N VAL A 64 -6.10 14.96 -82.32
CA VAL A 64 -6.39 15.76 -81.12
C VAL A 64 -6.38 14.92 -79.83
N LEU A 65 -6.78 13.65 -79.90
CA LEU A 65 -6.83 12.76 -78.73
C LEU A 65 -5.44 12.35 -78.21
N LYS A 66 -4.43 12.30 -79.08
CA LYS A 66 -3.05 11.91 -78.72
C LYS A 66 -2.29 13.06 -78.04
N GLN A 67 -2.58 14.32 -78.39
CA GLN A 67 -2.04 15.48 -77.68
C GLN A 67 -2.74 15.72 -76.33
N LEU A 68 -4.06 15.51 -76.23
CA LEU A 68 -4.78 15.62 -74.96
C LEU A 68 -4.34 14.56 -73.92
N ARG A 69 -3.99 13.34 -74.34
CA ARG A 69 -3.41 12.34 -73.43
C ARG A 69 -2.00 12.70 -72.95
N LYS A 70 -1.20 13.40 -73.76
CA LYS A 70 0.11 13.94 -73.33
C LYS A 70 -0.05 15.14 -72.38
N LEU A 71 -1.01 16.02 -72.64
CA LEU A 71 -1.32 17.17 -71.78
C LEU A 71 -1.92 16.77 -70.42
N ASN A 72 -2.76 15.73 -70.36
CA ASN A 72 -3.26 15.20 -69.09
C ASN A 72 -2.16 14.46 -68.30
N LYS A 73 -1.23 13.76 -68.97
CA LYS A 73 -0.05 13.19 -68.29
C LYS A 73 0.88 14.27 -67.74
N LEU A 74 1.08 15.37 -68.46
CA LEU A 74 1.86 16.52 -67.98
C LEU A 74 1.16 17.25 -66.82
N LYS A 75 -0.16 17.48 -66.88
CA LYS A 75 -0.92 18.03 -65.74
C LYS A 75 -0.90 17.12 -64.51
N GLN A 76 -0.98 15.79 -64.68
CA GLN A 76 -0.85 14.85 -63.57
C GLN A 76 0.56 14.85 -62.98
N LEU A 77 1.61 14.91 -63.80
CA LEU A 77 3.00 15.02 -63.33
C LEU A 77 3.26 16.35 -62.60
N GLN A 78 2.67 17.45 -63.08
CA GLN A 78 2.81 18.79 -62.48
C GLN A 78 1.99 18.93 -61.18
N GLN A 79 0.83 18.27 -61.06
CA GLN A 79 0.11 18.12 -59.79
C GLN A 79 0.88 17.23 -58.81
N TYR A 80 1.56 16.18 -59.28
CA TYR A 80 2.35 15.31 -58.41
C TYR A 80 3.59 16.03 -57.85
N THR A 81 4.26 16.86 -58.65
CA THR A 81 5.43 17.65 -58.20
C THR A 81 5.07 18.85 -57.31
N HIS A 82 3.89 19.47 -57.50
CA HIS A 82 3.40 20.47 -56.54
C HIS A 82 2.86 19.84 -55.24
N SER A 83 2.32 18.62 -55.30
CA SER A 83 1.88 17.90 -54.11
C SER A 83 3.04 17.35 -53.28
N SER A 84 4.15 16.93 -53.90
CA SER A 84 5.31 16.41 -53.15
C SER A 84 6.07 17.51 -52.38
N SER A 85 6.12 18.74 -52.91
CA SER A 85 6.72 19.89 -52.20
C SER A 85 5.83 20.43 -51.07
N LEU A 86 4.50 20.36 -51.18
CA LEU A 86 3.58 20.70 -50.09
C LEU A 86 3.50 19.60 -49.01
N VAL A 87 3.69 18.33 -49.37
CA VAL A 87 3.73 17.21 -48.42
C VAL A 87 5.01 17.20 -47.57
N GLN A 88 6.11 17.78 -48.05
CA GLN A 88 7.36 17.86 -47.29
C GLN A 88 7.38 19.00 -46.25
N ILE A 89 6.57 20.06 -46.47
CA ILE A 89 6.42 21.18 -45.50
C ILE A 89 5.48 20.81 -44.35
N TYR A 90 4.60 19.81 -44.52
CA TYR A 90 3.83 19.20 -43.42
C TYR A 90 4.63 18.11 -42.67
N SER A 91 5.95 18.28 -42.54
CA SER A 91 6.76 17.48 -41.61
C SER A 91 6.42 17.88 -40.18
N ASN A 92 5.33 17.31 -39.65
CA ASN A 92 4.89 17.25 -38.25
C ASN A 92 5.72 18.12 -37.28
N SER A 93 5.55 19.45 -37.34
CA SER A 93 6.18 20.33 -36.36
C SER A 93 5.54 20.02 -35.01
N LYS A 94 6.31 19.35 -34.15
CA LYS A 94 5.83 18.99 -32.82
C LYS A 94 5.62 20.30 -32.06
N SER A 95 4.36 20.55 -31.69
CA SER A 95 4.00 21.75 -30.95
C SER A 95 4.66 21.68 -29.57
N GLN A 96 5.62 22.58 -29.35
CA GLN A 96 6.21 22.82 -28.04
C GLN A 96 5.30 23.81 -27.30
N LYS A 97 4.71 23.39 -26.18
CA LYS A 97 3.93 24.28 -25.32
C LYS A 97 4.74 24.56 -24.06
N SER A 98 4.98 25.82 -23.72
CA SER A 98 5.58 26.17 -22.44
C SER A 98 4.68 25.67 -21.31
N LEU A 99 5.28 24.99 -20.33
CA LEU A 99 4.57 24.53 -19.15
C LEU A 99 4.15 25.78 -18.35
N CYS A 100 2.86 26.04 -18.28
CA CYS A 100 2.34 27.26 -17.66
C CYS A 100 1.70 26.89 -16.33
N LEU A 101 2.53 26.82 -15.28
CA LEU A 101 2.07 26.52 -13.92
C LEU A 101 1.26 27.67 -13.29
N TRP A 102 1.23 28.84 -13.94
CA TRP A 102 0.48 30.01 -13.50
C TRP A 102 -0.37 30.61 -14.62
N PRO A 103 -1.69 30.81 -14.45
CA PRO A 103 -2.47 30.51 -13.25
C PRO A 103 -2.54 29.01 -12.95
N LEU A 104 -2.59 28.66 -11.66
CA LEU A 104 -2.68 27.26 -11.23
C LEU A 104 -3.90 26.57 -11.89
N PRO A 105 -3.76 25.31 -12.32
CA PRO A 105 -4.87 24.52 -12.82
C PRO A 105 -6.06 24.45 -11.84
N THR A 106 -7.27 24.33 -12.37
CA THR A 106 -8.53 24.52 -11.63
C THR A 106 -8.75 23.48 -10.53
N ILE A 107 -8.54 22.20 -10.82
CA ILE A 107 -8.71 21.12 -9.83
C ILE A 107 -7.69 21.31 -8.71
N THR A 108 -6.44 21.60 -9.08
CA THR A 108 -5.34 21.84 -8.15
C THR A 108 -5.66 23.00 -7.20
N ARG A 109 -6.20 24.12 -7.69
CA ARG A 109 -6.64 25.25 -6.86
C ARG A 109 -7.71 24.84 -5.84
N TYR A 110 -8.74 24.12 -6.28
CA TYR A 110 -9.79 23.66 -5.38
C TYR A 110 -9.28 22.67 -4.33
N THR A 111 -8.37 21.77 -4.71
CA THR A 111 -7.71 20.85 -3.77
C THR A 111 -6.94 21.62 -2.70
N ILE A 112 -6.14 22.63 -3.07
CA ILE A 112 -5.40 23.47 -2.11
C ILE A 112 -6.37 24.18 -1.16
N LEU A 113 -7.40 24.83 -1.70
CA LEU A 113 -8.39 25.58 -0.91
C LEU A 113 -9.13 24.67 0.06
N PHE A 114 -9.60 23.52 -0.42
CA PHE A 114 -10.34 22.55 0.38
C PHE A 114 -9.47 21.95 1.48
N SER A 115 -8.23 21.58 1.16
CA SER A 115 -7.24 21.11 2.14
C SER A 115 -6.91 22.16 3.20
N PHE A 116 -6.75 23.42 2.79
CA PHE A 116 -6.49 24.53 3.72
C PHE A 116 -7.67 24.70 4.69
N ILE A 117 -8.91 24.69 4.19
CA ILE A 117 -10.11 24.81 5.02
C ILE A 117 -10.20 23.64 6.01
N ILE A 118 -10.13 22.39 5.54
CA ILE A 118 -10.21 21.20 6.40
C ILE A 118 -9.13 21.21 7.47
N SER A 119 -7.89 21.50 7.08
CA SER A 119 -6.75 21.47 8.00
C SER A 119 -6.85 22.58 9.04
N THR A 120 -7.35 23.76 8.66
CA THR A 120 -7.60 24.87 9.58
C THR A 120 -8.72 24.52 10.56
N LEU A 121 -9.83 23.98 10.08
CA LEU A 121 -10.95 23.56 10.93
C LEU A 121 -10.53 22.49 11.96
N ASN A 122 -9.72 21.52 11.53
CA ASN A 122 -9.17 20.49 12.41
C ASN A 122 -8.17 21.08 13.42
N PHE A 123 -7.31 22.00 12.98
CA PHE A 123 -6.34 22.67 13.86
C PHE A 123 -7.01 23.51 14.95
N LEU A 124 -8.15 24.14 14.63
CA LEU A 124 -8.96 24.90 15.58
C LEU A 124 -9.78 24.01 16.54
N GLY A 125 -9.73 22.68 16.39
CA GLY A 125 -10.50 21.75 17.21
C GLY A 125 -12.01 21.83 16.98
N LEU A 126 -12.46 22.38 15.85
CA LEU A 126 -13.89 22.42 15.50
C LEU A 126 -14.41 21.05 15.06
N PHE A 127 -13.50 20.22 14.51
CA PHE A 127 -13.77 18.85 14.13
C PHE A 127 -12.54 18.00 14.46
N ASP A 128 -12.76 16.77 14.93
CA ASP A 128 -11.72 15.78 15.18
C ASP A 128 -11.51 14.89 13.94
N PHE A 129 -11.08 15.51 12.83
CA PHE A 129 -10.74 14.75 11.63
C PHE A 129 -9.43 14.01 11.83
N THR A 130 -9.51 12.68 11.78
CA THR A 130 -8.34 11.81 11.86
C THR A 130 -8.10 11.14 10.51
N CYS A 131 -6.86 10.69 10.30
CA CYS A 131 -6.58 9.85 9.16
C CYS A 131 -7.30 8.50 9.32
N SER A 132 -8.19 8.16 8.38
CA SER A 132 -8.97 6.94 8.49
C SER A 132 -8.22 5.72 7.96
N SER A 133 -8.16 4.69 8.79
CA SER A 133 -7.71 3.35 8.42
C SER A 133 -8.89 2.52 7.89
N PRO A 134 -8.69 1.57 6.95
CA PRO A 134 -9.80 0.75 6.45
C PRO A 134 -10.50 -0.03 7.57
N SER A 135 -9.71 -0.46 8.56
CA SER A 135 -10.23 -1.11 9.76
C SER A 135 -11.23 -0.20 10.51
N PHE A 136 -10.89 1.08 10.69
CA PHE A 136 -11.78 2.01 11.40
C PHE A 136 -13.03 2.36 10.60
N VAL A 137 -12.92 2.49 9.27
CA VAL A 137 -14.10 2.70 8.43
C VAL A 137 -15.09 1.54 8.59
N ILE A 138 -14.59 0.30 8.54
CA ILE A 138 -15.44 -0.89 8.62
C ILE A 138 -16.05 -1.04 10.02
N HIS A 139 -15.27 -0.83 11.08
CA HIS A 139 -15.70 -1.12 12.45
C HIS A 139 -16.41 0.04 13.14
N ARG A 140 -16.10 1.29 12.77
CA ARG A 140 -16.62 2.52 13.43
C ARG A 140 -17.43 3.41 12.48
N LEU A 141 -17.63 3.00 11.24
CA LEU A 141 -18.37 3.75 10.22
C LEU A 141 -17.81 5.17 9.98
N GLU A 142 -16.48 5.33 10.09
CA GLU A 142 -15.76 6.60 9.87
C GLU A 142 -15.65 7.00 8.38
N LEU A 143 -16.77 6.96 7.65
CA LEU A 143 -16.84 7.30 6.22
C LEU A 143 -16.39 8.73 5.95
N THR A 144 -16.73 9.67 6.83
CA THR A 144 -16.33 11.08 6.71
C THR A 144 -14.80 11.22 6.72
N ASN A 145 -14.11 10.56 7.66
CA ASN A 145 -12.65 10.56 7.73
C ASN A 145 -12.02 9.89 6.51
N LEU A 146 -12.66 8.87 5.91
CA LEU A 146 -12.19 8.25 4.67
C LEU A 146 -12.10 9.26 3.52
N PHE A 147 -13.13 10.07 3.32
CA PHE A 147 -13.19 11.04 2.21
C PHE A 147 -12.40 12.32 2.48
N ILE A 148 -12.31 12.76 3.75
CA ILE A 148 -11.63 14.00 4.14
C ILE A 148 -10.11 13.80 4.29
N SER A 149 -9.67 12.62 4.71
CA SER A 149 -8.26 12.35 4.98
C SER A 149 -7.26 12.64 3.85
N PRO A 150 -7.57 12.54 2.53
CA PRO A 150 -6.63 12.96 1.50
C PRO A 150 -6.28 14.45 1.51
N PHE A 151 -7.16 15.24 2.11
CA PHE A 151 -7.08 16.69 2.11
C PHE A 151 -6.60 17.24 3.45
N LEU A 152 -6.48 16.39 4.47
CA LEU A 152 -6.01 16.75 5.79
C LEU A 152 -4.48 16.88 5.81
N CYS A 153 -3.98 18.07 6.11
CA CYS A 153 -2.56 18.37 6.27
C CYS A 153 -2.28 18.72 7.74
N LEU A 154 -1.72 17.78 8.50
CA LEU A 154 -1.34 18.02 9.89
C LEU A 154 -0.14 18.98 9.97
N PRO A 155 -0.08 19.87 10.98
CA PRO A 155 0.94 20.91 11.10
C PRO A 155 2.32 20.34 11.49
N SER A 156 2.97 19.69 10.54
CA SER A 156 4.36 19.21 10.63
C SER A 156 5.08 19.58 9.35
N LEU A 157 6.34 20.02 9.46
CA LEU A 157 7.15 20.39 8.30
C LEU A 157 7.20 19.27 7.25
N GLN A 158 7.35 18.02 7.70
CA GLN A 158 7.39 16.85 6.80
C GLN A 158 6.06 16.68 6.05
N ASN A 159 4.93 16.85 6.74
CA ASN A 159 3.60 16.72 6.14
C ASN A 159 3.30 17.86 5.18
N ILE A 160 3.69 19.10 5.51
CA ILE A 160 3.52 20.27 4.65
C ILE A 160 4.34 20.13 3.36
N ILE A 161 5.61 19.69 3.47
CA ILE A 161 6.47 19.44 2.31
C ILE A 161 5.86 18.35 1.43
N LEU A 162 5.43 17.23 2.04
CA LEU A 162 4.85 16.12 1.28
C LEU A 162 3.52 16.49 0.61
N PHE A 163 2.66 17.23 1.31
CA PHE A 163 1.41 17.73 0.75
C PHE A 163 1.67 18.69 -0.42
N SER A 164 2.60 19.64 -0.26
CA SER A 164 3.01 20.56 -1.33
C SER A 164 3.56 19.81 -2.54
N TRP A 165 4.34 18.76 -2.30
CA TRP A 165 4.86 17.87 -3.34
C TRP A 165 3.74 17.15 -4.09
N ASN A 166 2.74 16.62 -3.37
CA ASN A 166 1.58 15.96 -3.96
C ASN A 166 0.70 16.92 -4.78
N VAL A 167 0.52 18.15 -4.31
CA VAL A 167 -0.16 19.21 -5.06
C VAL A 167 0.60 19.56 -6.35
N LEU A 168 1.93 19.64 -6.31
CA LEU A 168 2.75 19.86 -7.50
C LEU A 168 2.59 18.73 -8.52
N ILE A 169 2.60 17.47 -8.07
CA ILE A 169 2.37 16.31 -8.95
C ILE A 169 0.96 16.40 -9.57
N LEU A 170 -0.06 16.73 -8.76
CA LEU A 170 -1.44 16.90 -9.25
C LEU A 170 -1.53 18.00 -10.32
N CYS A 171 -0.84 19.13 -10.12
CA CYS A 171 -0.75 20.22 -11.09
C CYS A 171 -0.21 19.74 -12.44
N LEU A 172 0.88 18.95 -12.43
CA LEU A 172 1.48 18.40 -13.63
C LEU A 172 0.56 17.38 -14.33
N PHE A 173 -0.19 16.58 -13.57
CA PHE A 173 -1.20 15.69 -14.12
C PHE A 173 -2.36 16.44 -14.74
N GLU A 174 -2.88 17.47 -14.08
CA GLU A 174 -4.00 18.24 -14.58
C GLU A 174 -3.67 18.90 -15.91
N GLU A 175 -2.50 19.54 -16.02
CA GLU A 175 -2.05 20.16 -17.27
C GLU A 175 -1.87 19.13 -18.40
N SER A 176 -1.32 17.96 -18.09
CA SER A 176 -1.04 16.91 -19.08
C SER A 176 -2.32 16.17 -19.53
N LEU A 177 -3.22 15.84 -18.60
CA LEU A 177 -4.39 15.00 -18.86
C LEU A 177 -5.60 15.81 -19.33
N THR A 178 -5.73 17.08 -18.97
CA THR A 178 -6.88 17.92 -19.39
C THR A 178 -7.01 17.95 -20.91
N HIS A 179 -5.89 18.09 -21.62
CA HIS A 179 -5.87 18.08 -23.08
C HIS A 179 -6.19 16.71 -23.68
N MET A 180 -5.73 15.63 -23.03
CA MET A 180 -5.95 14.26 -23.50
C MET A 180 -7.42 13.84 -23.39
N VAL A 181 -8.06 14.20 -22.28
CA VAL A 181 -9.42 13.77 -21.92
C VAL A 181 -10.51 14.63 -22.59
N GLY A 182 -10.13 15.77 -23.19
CA GLY A 182 -11.07 16.68 -23.86
C GLY A 182 -11.68 17.73 -22.92
N GLY A 183 -10.90 18.21 -21.95
CA GLY A 183 -11.25 19.35 -21.10
C GLY A 183 -11.39 19.05 -19.61
N THR A 184 -11.43 20.11 -18.81
CA THR A 184 -11.38 20.03 -17.34
C THR A 184 -12.61 19.34 -16.75
N ARG A 185 -13.80 19.52 -17.32
CA ARG A 185 -15.04 18.89 -16.82
C ARG A 185 -14.96 17.36 -16.87
N ARG A 186 -14.51 16.79 -18.00
CA ARG A 186 -14.34 15.34 -18.16
C ARG A 186 -13.22 14.84 -17.24
N LEU A 187 -12.14 15.60 -17.06
CA LEU A 187 -11.08 15.25 -16.12
C LEU A 187 -11.57 15.20 -14.66
N VAL A 188 -12.40 16.16 -14.22
CA VAL A 188 -13.01 16.15 -12.88
C VAL A 188 -13.87 14.90 -12.68
N GLN A 189 -14.69 14.54 -13.67
CA GLN A 189 -15.52 13.33 -13.59
C GLN A 189 -14.67 12.07 -13.45
N ILE A 190 -13.61 11.94 -14.26
CA ILE A 190 -12.66 10.81 -14.17
C ILE A 190 -11.98 10.79 -12.81
N LEU A 191 -11.52 11.94 -12.30
CA LEU A 191 -10.87 12.02 -11.00
C LEU A 191 -11.82 11.63 -9.87
N ALA A 192 -13.07 12.08 -9.89
CA ALA A 192 -14.08 11.70 -8.92
C ALA A 192 -14.35 10.19 -8.94
N CYS A 193 -14.49 9.59 -10.14
CA CYS A 193 -14.62 8.14 -10.29
C CYS A 193 -13.39 7.39 -9.74
N ILE A 194 -12.18 7.84 -10.06
CA ILE A 194 -10.94 7.26 -9.54
C ILE A 194 -10.90 7.33 -8.01
N VAL A 195 -11.23 8.49 -7.42
CA VAL A 195 -11.23 8.67 -5.96
C VAL A 195 -12.20 7.69 -5.31
N PHE A 196 -13.44 7.62 -5.81
CA PHE A 196 -14.45 6.70 -5.28
C PHE A 196 -14.04 5.23 -5.42
N SER A 197 -13.50 4.84 -6.58
CA SER A 197 -13.05 3.47 -6.83
C SER A 197 -11.85 3.10 -5.96
N VAL A 198 -10.85 3.97 -5.82
CA VAL A 198 -9.69 3.76 -4.93
C VAL A 198 -10.17 3.57 -3.49
N CYS A 199 -11.06 4.44 -3.00
CA CYS A 199 -11.62 4.33 -1.65
C CYS A 199 -12.36 2.99 -1.47
N THR A 200 -13.20 2.59 -2.43
CA THR A 200 -13.99 1.35 -2.36
C THR A 200 -13.10 0.10 -2.39
N ILE A 201 -12.15 0.03 -3.34
CA ILE A 201 -11.21 -1.09 -3.47
C ILE A 201 -10.35 -1.20 -2.22
N ARG A 202 -9.92 -0.07 -1.65
CA ARG A 202 -9.18 -0.04 -0.38
C ARG A 202 -9.99 -0.65 0.76
N GLN A 203 -11.27 -0.30 0.90
CA GLN A 203 -12.11 -0.90 1.95
C GLN A 203 -12.29 -2.40 1.74
N ALA A 204 -12.52 -2.84 0.50
CA ALA A 204 -12.63 -4.27 0.19
C ALA A 204 -11.34 -5.03 0.53
N ILE A 205 -10.18 -4.49 0.15
CA ILE A 205 -8.88 -5.07 0.46
C ILE A 205 -8.63 -5.09 1.97
N GLY A 206 -8.91 -3.99 2.67
CA GLY A 206 -8.81 -3.90 4.13
C GLY A 206 -9.71 -4.90 4.85
N TYR A 207 -10.93 -5.13 4.34
CA TYR A 207 -11.84 -6.16 4.85
C TYR A 207 -11.27 -7.57 4.66
N ILE A 208 -10.77 -7.88 3.46
CA ILE A 208 -10.14 -9.19 3.16
C ILE A 208 -8.93 -9.42 4.09
N PHE A 209 -8.10 -8.40 4.27
CA PHE A 209 -6.91 -8.50 5.12
C PHE A 209 -7.23 -8.55 6.61
N SER A 210 -8.34 -7.95 7.05
CA SER A 210 -8.73 -7.99 8.45
C SER A 210 -9.49 -9.25 8.85
N LYS A 211 -10.41 -9.72 8.01
CA LYS A 211 -11.35 -10.79 8.37
C LYS A 211 -11.09 -12.13 7.70
N SER A 212 -10.65 -12.19 6.44
CA SER A 212 -10.66 -13.46 5.69
C SER A 212 -9.34 -14.24 5.78
N THR A 213 -8.21 -13.61 5.44
CA THR A 213 -6.95 -14.34 5.21
C THR A 213 -5.73 -13.74 5.90
N GLY A 214 -5.81 -12.50 6.37
CA GLY A 214 -4.64 -11.82 6.96
C GLY A 214 -4.16 -12.39 8.29
N TRP A 215 -4.97 -13.21 8.96
CA TRP A 215 -4.54 -13.95 10.16
C TRP A 215 -3.58 -15.10 9.84
N ALA A 216 -3.69 -15.72 8.64
CA ALA A 216 -2.95 -16.92 8.27
C ALA A 216 -1.60 -16.62 7.56
N VAL A 217 -1.53 -15.55 6.76
CA VAL A 217 -0.30 -15.14 6.07
C VAL A 217 0.06 -13.72 6.49
N PRO A 218 0.45 -13.55 7.76
CA PRO A 218 0.68 -12.26 8.36
C PRO A 218 1.64 -11.43 7.50
N SER A 219 2.82 -11.95 7.15
CA SER A 219 3.87 -11.21 6.42
C SER A 219 3.43 -10.52 5.12
N LEU A 220 2.45 -11.05 4.38
CA LEU A 220 1.92 -10.40 3.18
C LEU A 220 0.93 -9.28 3.52
N PHE A 221 0.20 -9.41 4.61
CA PHE A 221 -0.94 -8.56 4.97
C PHE A 221 -0.70 -7.73 6.24
N PHE A 222 0.56 -7.71 6.70
CA PHE A 222 1.07 -7.02 7.89
C PHE A 222 1.72 -5.67 7.60
N SER A 223 1.37 -5.06 6.49
CA SER A 223 1.77 -3.66 6.37
C SER A 223 1.07 -2.88 7.49
N ASP A 224 1.70 -1.80 7.93
CA ASP A 224 0.99 -0.69 8.54
C ASP A 224 -0.20 -0.24 7.66
N SER A 225 -0.48 -0.84 6.49
CA SER A 225 -1.61 -0.71 5.56
C SER A 225 -3.00 -0.76 6.11
N LEU A 226 -3.24 -1.63 7.07
CA LEU A 226 -4.52 -1.63 7.78
C LEU A 226 -4.71 -0.37 8.60
N HIS A 227 -3.61 0.32 8.91
CA HIS A 227 -3.47 1.59 9.60
C HIS A 227 -2.80 2.65 8.73
N GLU A 228 -2.70 2.44 7.41
CA GLU A 228 -1.97 3.35 6.54
C GLU A 228 -2.88 4.55 6.46
N CYS A 229 -2.62 5.51 7.35
CA CYS A 229 -3.21 6.81 7.33
C CYS A 229 -3.03 7.37 5.93
N ASN A 230 -4.06 8.03 5.43
CA ASN A 230 -4.00 8.62 4.11
C ASN A 230 -2.80 9.58 4.04
N GLN A 231 -1.81 9.29 3.19
CA GLN A 231 -0.68 10.20 2.95
C GLN A 231 -1.08 11.27 1.92
N GLY A 232 -2.27 11.85 2.11
CA GLY A 232 -2.85 12.82 1.20
C GLY A 232 -3.30 12.20 -0.13
N LEU A 233 -2.77 12.72 -1.24
CA LEU A 233 -3.27 12.43 -2.59
C LEU A 233 -2.58 11.25 -3.27
N ALA A 234 -1.52 10.70 -2.68
CA ALA A 234 -0.65 9.68 -3.26
C ALA A 234 -1.34 8.55 -4.04
N PRO A 235 -2.35 7.82 -3.52
CA PRO A 235 -2.98 6.71 -4.24
C PRO A 235 -3.68 7.17 -5.53
N PHE A 236 -4.28 8.37 -5.52
CA PHE A 236 -4.91 8.95 -6.71
C PHE A 236 -3.84 9.37 -7.71
N LEU A 237 -2.70 9.88 -7.25
CA LEU A 237 -1.56 10.19 -8.12
C LEU A 237 -1.02 8.93 -8.80
N PHE A 238 -0.87 7.81 -8.09
CA PHE A 238 -0.50 6.52 -8.70
C PHE A 238 -1.53 6.04 -9.74
N ALA A 239 -2.83 6.24 -9.50
CA ALA A 239 -3.85 5.96 -10.51
C ALA A 239 -3.68 6.84 -11.76
N LEU A 240 -3.42 8.13 -11.57
CA LEU A 240 -3.17 9.08 -12.68
C LEU A 240 -1.88 8.77 -13.45
N VAL A 241 -0.83 8.25 -12.79
CA VAL A 241 0.39 7.75 -13.48
C VAL A 241 0.01 6.67 -14.51
N VAL A 242 -0.84 5.72 -14.14
CA VAL A 242 -1.27 4.63 -15.04
C VAL A 242 -2.16 5.16 -16.16
N VAL A 243 -3.07 6.11 -15.88
CA VAL A 243 -3.86 6.77 -16.93
C VAL A 243 -2.97 7.56 -17.90
N GLN A 244 -1.96 8.28 -17.39
CA GLN A 244 -0.98 9.02 -18.20
C GLN A 244 -0.15 8.10 -19.11
N SER A 245 -0.05 6.80 -18.79
CA SER A 245 0.65 5.81 -19.62
C SER A 245 0.11 5.70 -21.05
N LEU A 246 -1.15 6.10 -21.30
CA LEU A 246 -1.73 6.18 -22.65
C LEU A 246 -0.84 7.02 -23.59
N ASN A 247 -0.21 8.07 -23.07
CA ASN A 247 0.71 8.97 -23.75
C ASN A 247 2.16 8.79 -23.25
N ILE A 248 2.64 7.55 -23.13
CA ILE A 248 3.99 7.22 -22.63
C ILE A 248 5.15 7.90 -23.39
N GLN A 249 4.90 8.34 -24.63
CA GLN A 249 5.93 8.99 -25.46
C GLN A 249 6.07 10.49 -25.21
N ASP A 250 5.15 11.08 -24.46
CA ASP A 250 5.25 12.50 -24.12
C ASP A 250 6.45 12.77 -23.21
N LYS A 251 7.13 13.88 -23.48
CA LYS A 251 8.36 14.28 -22.78
C LYS A 251 8.23 15.69 -22.23
N TYR A 252 8.84 15.90 -21.07
CA TYR A 252 9.23 17.21 -20.58
C TYR A 252 10.62 17.53 -21.13
N ILE A 253 10.77 18.71 -21.71
CA ILE A 253 12.02 19.25 -22.22
C ILE A 253 12.44 20.36 -21.27
N PHE A 254 13.52 20.14 -20.53
CA PHE A 254 14.16 21.14 -19.69
C PHE A 254 15.22 21.85 -20.53
N MET A 255 15.07 23.16 -20.68
CA MET A 255 16.06 24.00 -21.36
C MET A 255 16.87 24.74 -20.30
N TYR A 256 18.17 24.45 -20.24
CA TYR A 256 19.14 25.13 -19.37
C TYR A 256 20.16 25.88 -20.24
N GLY A 257 20.21 27.20 -20.09
CA GLY A 257 21.01 28.06 -20.97
C GLY A 257 20.55 28.02 -22.44
N SER A 258 21.41 28.48 -23.35
CA SER A 258 21.09 28.57 -24.78
C SER A 258 21.10 27.22 -25.52
N ASN A 259 21.92 26.26 -25.08
CA ASN A 259 22.24 25.08 -25.89
C ASN A 259 21.98 23.71 -25.23
N SER A 260 21.75 23.62 -23.90
CA SER A 260 21.56 22.32 -23.25
C SER A 260 20.06 21.98 -23.10
N LYS A 261 19.66 20.84 -23.69
CA LYS A 261 18.29 20.31 -23.64
C LYS A 261 18.32 18.95 -22.95
N PHE A 262 17.60 18.83 -21.84
CA PHE A 262 17.42 17.56 -21.14
C PHE A 262 15.98 17.10 -21.29
N THR A 263 15.77 15.89 -21.81
CA THR A 263 14.41 15.36 -22.04
C THR A 263 14.11 14.20 -21.11
N ILE A 264 13.02 14.29 -20.36
CA ILE A 264 12.53 13.22 -19.47
C ILE A 264 11.12 12.83 -19.91
N ARG A 265 10.83 11.53 -19.99
CA ARG A 265 9.45 11.06 -20.24
C ARG A 265 8.56 11.46 -19.07
N LYS A 266 7.34 11.95 -19.35
CA LYS A 266 6.42 12.42 -18.31
C LYS A 266 6.14 11.35 -17.24
N VAL A 267 5.83 10.14 -17.70
CA VAL A 267 5.54 8.98 -16.85
C VAL A 267 6.72 8.65 -15.93
N THR A 268 7.95 8.69 -16.45
CA THR A 268 9.15 8.42 -15.65
C THR A 268 9.35 9.47 -14.55
N LEU A 269 9.21 10.76 -14.90
CA LEU A 269 9.30 11.84 -13.91
C LEU A 269 8.21 11.69 -12.84
N GLN A 270 6.96 11.46 -13.23
CA GLN A 270 5.85 11.34 -12.30
C GLN A 270 5.95 10.10 -11.40
N ILE A 271 6.44 8.95 -11.91
CA ILE A 271 6.73 7.79 -11.06
C ILE A 271 7.78 8.17 -10.01
N MET A 272 8.90 8.79 -10.40
CA MET A 272 9.93 9.22 -9.45
C MET A 272 9.38 10.19 -8.41
N MET A 273 8.54 11.14 -8.81
CA MET A 273 7.88 12.06 -7.88
C MET A 273 6.91 11.34 -6.95
N CYS A 274 6.10 10.40 -7.44
CA CYS A 274 5.18 9.62 -6.62
C CYS A 274 5.93 8.75 -5.59
N LEU A 275 7.09 8.19 -5.96
CA LEU A 275 7.94 7.40 -5.05
C LEU A 275 8.45 8.19 -3.85
N VAL A 276 8.53 9.53 -3.92
CA VAL A 276 8.87 10.37 -2.74
C VAL A 276 7.87 10.18 -1.60
N ASN A 277 6.61 9.82 -1.89
CA ASN A 277 5.62 9.50 -0.85
C ASN A 277 6.05 8.31 0.03
N TYR A 278 6.87 7.39 -0.49
CA TYR A 278 7.38 6.28 0.32
C TYR A 278 8.37 6.70 1.38
N THR A 279 8.99 7.89 1.29
CA THR A 279 10.05 8.32 2.23
C THR A 279 9.56 8.41 3.67
N VAL A 280 8.26 8.65 3.89
CA VAL A 280 7.70 8.86 5.23
C VAL A 280 7.27 7.53 5.87
N LYS A 281 6.48 6.72 5.17
CA LYS A 281 6.03 5.38 5.61
C LYS A 281 5.77 4.49 4.41
N SER A 282 5.73 3.17 4.65
CA SER A 282 5.23 2.23 3.65
C SER A 282 3.78 2.56 3.28
N ILE A 283 3.52 2.72 1.98
CA ILE A 283 2.19 2.89 1.40
C ILE A 283 1.95 1.87 0.27
N LEU A 284 2.49 0.66 0.43
CA LEU A 284 2.45 -0.39 -0.58
C LEU A 284 1.04 -0.62 -1.09
N TRP A 285 0.12 -0.85 -0.16
CA TRP A 285 -1.24 -1.24 -0.49
C TRP A 285 -2.04 -0.07 -1.04
N TRP A 286 -1.87 1.14 -0.50
CA TRP A 286 -2.42 2.35 -1.10
C TRP A 286 -1.96 2.56 -2.55
N SER A 287 -0.66 2.47 -2.79
CA SER A 287 -0.10 2.66 -4.12
C SER A 287 -0.59 1.59 -5.07
N LEU A 288 -0.68 0.33 -4.61
CA LEU A 288 -1.23 -0.78 -5.38
C LEU A 288 -2.72 -0.57 -5.71
N THR A 289 -3.54 -0.11 -4.76
CA THR A 289 -4.95 0.22 -5.05
C THR A 289 -5.07 1.32 -6.09
N GLY A 290 -4.20 2.33 -6.03
CA GLY A 290 -4.06 3.37 -7.05
C GLY A 290 -3.68 2.80 -8.41
N LEU A 291 -2.64 1.97 -8.48
CA LEU A 291 -2.19 1.34 -9.72
C LEU A 291 -3.28 0.46 -10.36
N LEU A 292 -3.97 -0.37 -9.57
CA LEU A 292 -5.05 -1.23 -10.04
C LEU A 292 -6.25 -0.40 -10.55
N THR A 293 -6.65 0.61 -9.78
CA THR A 293 -7.76 1.50 -10.17
C THR A 293 -7.41 2.28 -11.43
N GLY A 294 -6.19 2.81 -11.51
CA GLY A 294 -5.70 3.52 -12.69
C GLY A 294 -5.62 2.63 -13.93
N PHE A 295 -5.27 1.35 -13.76
CA PHE A 295 -5.26 0.38 -14.86
C PHE A 295 -6.67 0.12 -15.41
N ILE A 296 -7.65 -0.08 -14.53
CA ILE A 296 -9.06 -0.24 -14.92
C ILE A 296 -9.60 1.05 -15.55
N ALA A 297 -9.35 2.20 -14.92
CA ALA A 297 -9.78 3.51 -15.42
C ALA A 297 -9.20 3.79 -16.81
N MET A 298 -7.93 3.45 -17.04
CA MET A 298 -7.28 3.59 -18.34
C MET A 298 -7.99 2.77 -19.43
N ILE A 299 -8.38 1.53 -19.15
CA ILE A 299 -9.14 0.68 -20.10
C ILE A 299 -10.52 1.29 -20.39
N ILE A 300 -11.22 1.77 -19.35
CA ILE A 300 -12.54 2.39 -19.50
C ILE A 300 -12.44 3.67 -20.32
N ILE A 301 -11.51 4.56 -19.99
CA ILE A 301 -11.27 5.81 -20.71
C ILE A 301 -10.95 5.53 -22.17
N GLN A 302 -10.12 4.53 -22.47
CA GLN A 302 -9.81 4.22 -23.87
C GLN A 302 -11.00 3.62 -24.62
N THR A 303 -11.82 2.81 -23.95
CA THR A 303 -13.07 2.29 -24.53
C THR A 303 -14.03 3.44 -24.86
N LEU A 304 -14.22 4.39 -23.93
CA LEU A 304 -15.08 5.56 -24.13
C LEU A 304 -14.56 6.48 -25.24
N LEU A 305 -13.26 6.76 -25.28
CA LEU A 305 -12.64 7.57 -26.33
C LEU A 305 -12.69 6.91 -27.71
N ALA A 306 -12.58 5.58 -27.77
CA ALA A 306 -12.75 4.82 -29.01
C ALA A 306 -14.22 4.86 -29.47
N HIS A 307 -15.16 4.75 -28.54
CA HIS A 307 -16.58 4.85 -28.81
C HIS A 307 -16.98 6.24 -29.32
N ASP A 308 -16.61 7.32 -28.62
CA ASP A 308 -16.88 8.72 -29.03
C ASP A 308 -16.38 8.99 -30.47
N LYS A 309 -15.22 8.43 -30.85
CA LYS A 309 -14.66 8.59 -32.20
C LYS A 309 -15.47 7.89 -33.28
N ASN A 310 -16.03 6.72 -32.97
CA ASN A 310 -16.87 5.99 -33.92
C ASN A 310 -18.17 6.76 -34.19
N TRP A 311 -18.83 7.27 -33.15
CA TRP A 311 -20.05 8.06 -33.30
C TRP A 311 -19.85 9.35 -34.08
N ALA A 312 -18.76 10.08 -33.80
CA ALA A 312 -18.44 11.30 -34.55
C ALA A 312 -18.17 11.04 -36.04
N SER A 313 -17.64 9.85 -36.38
CA SER A 313 -17.47 9.48 -37.79
C SER A 313 -18.81 9.19 -38.47
N GLU A 314 -19.75 8.55 -37.76
CA GLU A 314 -21.07 8.19 -38.29
C GLU A 314 -21.94 9.43 -38.54
N GLU A 315 -21.96 10.40 -37.61
CA GLU A 315 -22.71 11.66 -37.79
C GLU A 315 -22.20 12.49 -38.99
N LEU A 316 -20.91 12.40 -39.29
CA LEU A 316 -20.31 13.07 -40.45
C LEU A 316 -20.69 12.39 -41.78
N TYR A 317 -20.98 11.09 -41.77
CA TYR A 317 -21.47 10.38 -42.96
C TYR A 317 -22.95 10.67 -43.25
N GLU A 318 -23.76 10.97 -42.23
CA GLU A 318 -25.20 11.19 -42.40
C GLU A 318 -25.56 12.60 -42.90
N LYS A 319 -24.68 13.60 -42.69
CA LYS A 319 -24.95 15.01 -43.07
C LYS A 319 -24.45 15.43 -44.47
N ASP A 320 -23.62 14.64 -45.13
CA ASP A 320 -22.92 15.04 -46.37
C ASP A 320 -23.19 14.06 -47.54
N ASP A 321 -24.46 13.90 -47.92
CA ASP A 321 -24.90 13.11 -49.09
C ASP A 321 -24.32 13.60 -50.43
N ALA A 322 -23.69 14.77 -50.46
CA ALA A 322 -23.19 15.43 -51.67
C ALA A 322 -21.68 15.22 -51.95
N VAL A 323 -20.91 14.60 -51.03
CA VAL A 323 -19.46 14.47 -51.21
C VAL A 323 -19.08 13.06 -51.71
N PRO A 324 -18.35 12.93 -52.84
CA PRO A 324 -17.98 11.63 -53.39
C PRO A 324 -17.18 10.78 -52.40
N VAL A 325 -17.78 9.66 -52.00
CA VAL A 325 -17.32 8.69 -50.98
C VAL A 325 -15.89 8.17 -51.24
N GLU A 326 -15.43 8.16 -52.49
CA GLU A 326 -14.14 7.57 -52.89
C GLU A 326 -12.90 8.38 -52.44
N ILE A 327 -13.01 9.69 -52.19
CA ILE A 327 -11.84 10.52 -51.81
C ILE A 327 -11.60 10.50 -50.29
N ILE A 328 -12.65 10.24 -49.49
CA ILE A 328 -12.57 10.28 -48.01
C ILE A 328 -12.22 8.89 -47.43
N MET A 329 -12.67 7.79 -48.06
CA MET A 329 -12.43 6.43 -47.56
C MET A 329 -10.96 5.99 -47.51
N GLY A 330 -10.06 6.65 -48.25
CA GLY A 330 -8.66 6.24 -48.35
C GLY A 330 -7.76 6.60 -47.16
N ARG A 331 -8.18 7.49 -46.25
CA ARG A 331 -7.25 8.07 -45.24
C ARG A 331 -7.52 7.74 -43.78
N TYR A 332 -8.70 7.24 -43.42
CA TYR A 332 -9.01 6.95 -42.01
C TYR A 332 -9.78 5.65 -41.88
N ARG A 333 -9.09 4.51 -41.99
CA ARG A 333 -9.64 3.28 -41.43
C ARG A 333 -9.49 3.37 -39.91
N PRO A 334 -10.60 3.46 -39.13
CA PRO A 334 -10.51 3.44 -37.69
C PRO A 334 -9.78 2.16 -37.27
N LEU A 335 -8.76 2.31 -36.42
CA LEU A 335 -8.08 1.17 -35.84
C LEU A 335 -9.12 0.37 -35.04
N PRO A 336 -9.21 -0.95 -35.22
CA PRO A 336 -10.18 -1.76 -34.49
C PRO A 336 -9.96 -1.58 -32.99
N LEU A 337 -11.06 -1.45 -32.24
CA LEU A 337 -11.06 -1.16 -30.79
C LEU A 337 -10.10 -2.09 -30.02
N TRP A 338 -10.10 -3.39 -30.35
CA TRP A 338 -9.18 -4.38 -29.77
C TRP A 338 -7.70 -3.99 -29.89
N ARG A 339 -7.23 -3.48 -31.04
CA ARG A 339 -5.81 -3.07 -31.19
C ARG A 339 -5.48 -1.87 -30.31
N THR A 340 -6.43 -0.93 -30.18
CA THR A 340 -6.23 0.25 -29.33
C THR A 340 -6.22 -0.15 -27.84
N LEU A 341 -7.08 -1.07 -27.42
CA LEU A 341 -7.08 -1.63 -26.08
C LEU A 341 -5.82 -2.44 -25.80
N GLN A 342 -5.39 -3.29 -26.73
CA GLN A 342 -4.16 -4.07 -26.57
C GLN A 342 -2.93 -3.17 -26.40
N ALA A 343 -2.85 -2.07 -27.16
CA ALA A 343 -1.79 -1.07 -26.99
C ALA A 343 -1.86 -0.37 -25.64
N ALA A 344 -3.07 -0.03 -25.17
CA ALA A 344 -3.31 0.60 -23.88
C ALA A 344 -2.94 -0.34 -22.71
N VAL A 345 -3.39 -1.59 -22.77
CA VAL A 345 -3.03 -2.67 -21.82
C VAL A 345 -1.53 -2.88 -21.78
N LYS A 346 -0.85 -2.97 -22.93
CA LYS A 346 0.62 -3.13 -22.98
C LYS A 346 1.35 -1.97 -22.30
N LYS A 347 0.90 -0.72 -22.52
CA LYS A 347 1.48 0.48 -21.88
C LYS A 347 1.22 0.51 -20.38
N GLY A 348 -0.02 0.23 -19.96
CA GLY A 348 -0.40 0.16 -18.55
C GLY A 348 0.36 -0.92 -17.80
N LEU A 349 0.43 -2.14 -18.34
CA LEU A 349 1.21 -3.24 -17.77
C LEU A 349 2.68 -2.87 -17.63
N LEU A 350 3.28 -2.22 -18.64
CA LEU A 350 4.68 -1.78 -18.56
C LEU A 350 4.92 -0.83 -17.37
N VAL A 351 4.01 0.11 -17.11
CA VAL A 351 4.10 1.01 -15.95
C VAL A 351 3.91 0.26 -14.64
N VAL A 352 2.93 -0.64 -14.56
CA VAL A 352 2.66 -1.46 -13.37
C VAL A 352 3.86 -2.37 -13.06
N PHE A 353 4.40 -3.08 -14.04
CA PHE A 353 5.57 -3.96 -13.89
C PHE A 353 6.85 -3.20 -13.57
N ALA A 354 7.01 -1.95 -14.02
CA ALA A 354 8.14 -1.12 -13.64
C ALA A 354 8.00 -0.60 -12.20
N THR A 355 6.78 -0.24 -11.77
CA THR A 355 6.55 0.40 -10.48
C THR A 355 6.48 -0.63 -9.35
N LEU A 356 5.75 -1.73 -9.54
CA LEU A 356 5.47 -2.72 -8.49
C LEU A 356 6.73 -3.30 -7.81
N PRO A 357 7.80 -3.71 -8.53
CA PRO A 357 9.02 -4.20 -7.90
C PRO A 357 9.68 -3.15 -6.99
N ILE A 358 9.66 -1.88 -7.40
CA ILE A 358 10.20 -0.78 -6.58
C ILE A 358 9.38 -0.64 -5.30
N LEU A 359 8.04 -0.67 -5.41
CA LEU A 359 7.17 -0.61 -4.23
C LEU A 359 7.42 -1.79 -3.28
N LEU A 360 7.63 -2.99 -3.82
CA LEU A 360 7.94 -4.19 -3.03
C LEU A 360 9.30 -4.09 -2.33
N ILE A 361 10.33 -3.56 -3.01
CA ILE A 361 11.65 -3.30 -2.41
C ILE A 361 11.54 -2.27 -1.28
N CYS A 362 10.85 -1.14 -1.53
CA CYS A 362 10.60 -0.12 -0.52
C CYS A 362 9.85 -0.71 0.67
N ASN A 363 8.80 -1.51 0.43
CA ASN A 363 8.09 -2.18 1.49
C ASN A 363 9.01 -3.13 2.29
N GLY A 364 9.83 -3.92 1.60
CA GLY A 364 10.84 -4.78 2.23
C GLY A 364 11.74 -4.02 3.19
N TYR A 365 12.23 -2.84 2.77
CA TYR A 365 13.05 -1.95 3.61
C TYR A 365 12.29 -1.44 4.85
N TYR A 366 11.03 -1.00 4.70
CA TYR A 366 10.22 -0.52 5.83
C TYR A 366 9.75 -1.63 6.77
N THR A 367 9.54 -2.83 6.24
CA THR A 367 9.19 -4.02 7.04
C THR A 367 10.40 -4.67 7.70
N GLN A 368 11.62 -4.18 7.41
CA GLN A 368 12.82 -4.72 8.02
C GLN A 368 12.81 -4.42 9.51
N GLU A 369 12.66 -5.50 10.30
CA GLU A 369 12.64 -5.44 11.76
C GLU A 369 14.01 -4.98 12.27
N ARG A 370 14.05 -3.84 12.96
CA ARG A 370 15.24 -3.40 13.68
C ARG A 370 15.25 -4.06 15.05
N LEU A 371 16.03 -5.12 15.19
CA LEU A 371 16.24 -5.78 16.48
C LEU A 371 17.05 -4.87 17.39
N VAL A 372 16.60 -4.76 18.64
CA VAL A 372 17.26 -3.95 19.65
C VAL A 372 18.41 -4.72 20.29
N ASP A 373 19.52 -4.04 20.54
CA ASP A 373 20.64 -4.62 21.26
C ASP A 373 20.34 -4.77 22.76
N SER A 374 20.85 -5.83 23.39
CA SER A 374 20.58 -6.10 24.82
C SER A 374 21.08 -4.99 25.73
N VAL A 375 22.15 -4.27 25.36
CA VAL A 375 22.69 -3.14 26.13
C VAL A 375 21.70 -1.98 26.14
N SER A 376 21.10 -1.65 24.99
CA SER A 376 20.11 -0.59 24.88
C SER A 376 18.85 -0.90 25.70
N LEU A 377 18.40 -2.17 25.69
CA LEU A 377 17.26 -2.59 26.50
C LEU A 377 17.57 -2.53 28.00
N ASN A 378 18.79 -2.87 28.40
CA ASN A 378 19.21 -2.85 29.80
C ASN A 378 19.20 -1.44 30.41
N GLN A 379 19.38 -0.40 29.59
CA GLN A 379 19.42 1.00 30.02
C GLN A 379 18.03 1.61 30.27
N LEU A 380 16.94 0.89 30.00
CA LEU A 380 15.58 1.42 30.13
C LEU A 380 15.16 1.77 31.57
N SER A 381 15.69 1.06 32.56
CA SER A 381 15.35 1.25 33.97
C SER A 381 16.54 0.86 34.85
N TYR A 382 16.58 1.46 36.04
CA TYR A 382 17.50 1.13 37.12
C TYR A 382 16.95 0.11 38.12
N ASP A 383 15.73 -0.41 37.90
CA ASP A 383 15.15 -1.45 38.75
C ASP A 383 16.04 -2.69 38.82
N ARG A 384 15.97 -3.43 39.93
CA ARG A 384 16.79 -4.65 40.08
C ARG A 384 16.53 -5.66 38.96
N TYR A 385 15.27 -5.89 38.60
CA TYR A 385 14.89 -6.78 37.50
C TYR A 385 14.24 -5.98 36.37
N LEU A 386 14.53 -6.33 35.12
CA LEU A 386 13.77 -5.79 34.01
C LEU A 386 12.46 -6.58 33.84
N PHE A 387 12.55 -7.91 33.92
CA PHE A 387 11.41 -8.81 33.75
C PHE A 387 11.28 -9.76 34.95
N THR A 388 10.09 -9.79 35.54
CA THR A 388 9.64 -10.89 36.39
C THR A 388 8.50 -11.62 35.69
N PHE A 389 8.77 -12.83 35.20
CA PHE A 389 7.76 -13.69 34.64
C PHE A 389 6.99 -14.39 35.77
N VAL A 390 5.68 -14.48 35.64
CA VAL A 390 4.80 -15.24 36.51
C VAL A 390 4.13 -16.28 35.64
N ILE A 391 4.70 -17.49 35.63
CA ILE A 391 4.18 -18.63 34.88
C ILE A 391 3.24 -19.42 35.77
N MET A 392 1.96 -19.34 35.46
CA MET A 392 0.87 -19.95 36.22
C MET A 392 0.58 -21.35 35.68
N THR A 393 0.46 -22.33 36.57
CA THR A 393 0.14 -23.72 36.19
C THR A 393 -0.90 -24.34 37.12
N ALA A 394 -1.70 -25.25 36.57
CA ALA A 394 -2.73 -25.98 37.29
C ALA A 394 -2.85 -27.43 36.76
N PRO A 395 -3.27 -28.40 37.59
CA PRO A 395 -3.46 -29.78 37.15
C PRO A 395 -4.48 -29.85 36.00
N ARG A 396 -4.11 -30.55 34.92
CA ARG A 396 -4.97 -30.79 33.75
C ARG A 396 -5.18 -32.29 33.53
N ARG A 397 -6.32 -32.66 32.95
CA ARG A 397 -6.62 -34.05 32.62
C ARG A 397 -5.54 -34.62 31.68
N GLY A 398 -4.99 -35.78 32.04
CA GLY A 398 -3.93 -36.44 31.27
C GLY A 398 -2.51 -35.93 31.54
N ASN A 399 -2.33 -34.93 32.42
CA ASN A 399 -1.02 -34.37 32.79
C ASN A 399 -0.13 -34.03 31.57
N PRO A 400 -0.63 -33.22 30.61
CA PRO A 400 0.17 -32.81 29.47
C PRO A 400 1.40 -32.00 29.91
N SER A 401 2.50 -32.16 29.19
CA SER A 401 3.79 -31.52 29.51
C SER A 401 3.89 -30.04 29.10
N PHE A 402 2.79 -29.29 29.23
CA PHE A 402 2.73 -27.91 28.78
C PHE A 402 3.70 -27.02 29.54
N LEU A 403 3.71 -27.10 30.87
CA LEU A 403 4.61 -26.32 31.71
C LEU A 403 6.07 -26.52 31.30
N SER A 404 6.50 -27.78 31.16
CA SER A 404 7.87 -28.10 30.76
C SER A 404 8.23 -27.51 29.39
N ARG A 405 7.32 -27.61 28.42
CA ARG A 405 7.51 -27.06 27.06
C ARG A 405 7.53 -25.53 27.05
N THR A 406 6.67 -24.90 27.84
CA THR A 406 6.63 -23.44 27.98
C THR A 406 7.92 -22.96 28.61
N LEU A 407 8.34 -23.50 29.76
CA LEU A 407 9.60 -23.15 30.41
C LEU A 407 10.81 -23.32 29.50
N ASP A 408 10.91 -24.46 28.82
CA ASP A 408 11.98 -24.73 27.86
C ASP A 408 12.06 -23.67 26.76
N SER A 409 10.91 -23.22 26.23
CA SER A 409 10.85 -22.19 25.20
C SER A 409 11.40 -20.82 25.64
N TYR A 410 11.31 -20.48 26.93
CA TYR A 410 11.87 -19.25 27.48
C TYR A 410 13.35 -19.43 27.82
N VAL A 411 13.67 -20.46 28.61
CA VAL A 411 15.02 -20.72 29.15
C VAL A 411 16.07 -20.96 28.05
N LYS A 412 15.66 -21.52 26.90
CA LYS A 412 16.55 -21.68 25.74
C LYS A 412 17.10 -20.35 25.21
N ASN A 413 16.36 -19.26 25.36
CA ASN A 413 16.77 -17.93 24.91
C ASN A 413 17.68 -17.19 25.88
N TRP A 414 17.90 -17.73 27.08
CA TRP A 414 18.69 -17.08 28.12
C TRP A 414 20.07 -17.77 28.27
N PRO A 415 21.16 -17.00 28.34
CA PRO A 415 22.51 -17.55 28.47
C PRO A 415 22.71 -18.21 29.85
N GLU A 416 23.62 -19.17 29.95
CA GLU A 416 23.91 -19.86 31.23
C GLU A 416 24.66 -18.97 32.21
N ASN A 417 25.62 -18.21 31.68
CA ASN A 417 26.49 -17.31 32.43
C ASN A 417 26.34 -15.89 31.87
N PRO A 418 25.24 -15.18 32.15
CA PRO A 418 25.11 -13.78 31.75
C PRO A 418 26.15 -12.93 32.47
N GLU A 419 26.65 -11.90 31.79
CA GLU A 419 27.49 -10.87 32.40
C GLU A 419 26.72 -10.17 33.54
N SER A 420 27.43 -9.83 34.63
CA SER A 420 26.81 -9.18 35.78
C SER A 420 26.21 -7.84 35.39
N GLY A 421 24.96 -7.59 35.80
CA GLY A 421 24.23 -6.38 35.45
C GLY A 421 23.75 -6.32 33.99
N SER A 422 23.96 -7.36 33.18
CA SER A 422 23.36 -7.47 31.85
C SER A 422 21.84 -7.65 31.92
N LEU A 423 21.16 -7.48 30.77
CA LEU A 423 19.73 -7.75 30.63
C LEU A 423 19.33 -9.09 31.27
N TYR A 424 20.05 -10.15 30.92
CA TYR A 424 19.71 -11.52 31.32
C TYR A 424 19.96 -11.77 32.80
N ASP A 425 20.93 -11.09 33.42
CA ASP A 425 21.11 -11.12 34.89
C ASP A 425 19.92 -10.51 35.64
N ARG A 426 19.13 -9.67 34.95
CA ARG A 426 17.96 -8.96 35.46
C ARG A 426 16.64 -9.62 35.04
N ILE A 427 16.67 -10.89 34.62
CA ILE A 427 15.48 -11.70 34.33
C ILE A 427 15.26 -12.71 35.45
N HIS A 428 14.02 -12.85 35.89
CA HIS A 428 13.63 -13.89 36.83
C HIS A 428 12.23 -14.43 36.52
N THR A 429 11.97 -15.69 36.84
CA THR A 429 10.70 -16.38 36.58
C THR A 429 10.18 -17.06 37.83
N LEU A 430 8.96 -16.72 38.22
CA LEU A 430 8.19 -17.38 39.26
C LEU A 430 7.31 -18.44 38.60
N VAL A 431 7.56 -19.71 38.91
CA VAL A 431 6.69 -20.82 38.50
C VAL A 431 5.73 -21.07 39.64
N TYR A 432 4.46 -20.71 39.44
CA TYR A 432 3.49 -20.57 40.51
C TYR A 432 2.32 -21.54 40.37
N THR A 433 1.99 -22.24 41.46
CA THR A 433 0.81 -23.10 41.59
C THR A 433 0.17 -22.98 42.97
N HIS A 434 -1.14 -23.14 43.01
CA HIS A 434 -1.95 -23.23 44.22
C HIS A 434 -2.42 -24.65 44.53
N PHE A 435 -1.87 -25.63 43.82
CA PHE A 435 -2.25 -27.02 43.95
C PHE A 435 -1.20 -27.77 44.76
N THR A 436 -1.63 -28.33 45.89
CA THR A 436 -0.78 -29.16 46.74
C THR A 436 -0.26 -30.37 45.95
N THR A 437 -1.13 -30.98 45.15
CA THR A 437 -0.79 -32.09 44.24
C THR A 437 -0.79 -31.62 42.79
N HIS A 438 0.38 -31.63 42.15
CA HIS A 438 0.50 -31.24 40.75
C HIS A 438 1.67 -31.97 40.08
N LEU A 439 1.40 -33.14 39.50
CA LEU A 439 2.43 -34.02 38.94
C LEU A 439 3.32 -33.32 37.90
N GLU A 440 2.74 -32.56 36.97
CA GLU A 440 3.55 -31.87 35.95
C GLU A 440 4.44 -30.75 36.53
N TYR A 441 4.00 -30.06 37.58
CA TYR A 441 4.85 -29.11 38.30
C TYR A 441 6.03 -29.83 38.95
N ASP A 442 5.80 -30.97 39.60
CA ASP A 442 6.87 -31.76 40.24
C ASP A 442 7.88 -32.28 39.20
N LYS A 443 7.39 -32.74 38.05
CA LYS A 443 8.23 -33.18 36.93
C LYS A 443 9.06 -32.03 36.34
N ALA A 444 8.43 -30.89 36.04
CA ALA A 444 9.12 -29.73 35.50
C ALA A 444 10.17 -29.22 36.50
N LYS A 445 9.83 -29.18 37.79
CA LYS A 445 10.76 -28.80 38.86
C LYS A 445 11.98 -29.71 38.88
N ALA A 446 11.79 -31.02 38.95
CA ALA A 446 12.90 -31.99 38.93
C ALA A 446 13.77 -31.88 37.65
N MET A 447 13.15 -31.57 36.51
CA MET A 447 13.85 -31.40 35.23
C MET A 447 14.76 -30.16 35.25
N PHE A 448 14.25 -29.00 35.68
CA PHE A 448 14.99 -27.74 35.56
C PHE A 448 15.86 -27.41 36.77
N GLU A 449 15.54 -27.88 37.98
CA GLU A 449 16.39 -27.66 39.17
C GLU A 449 17.79 -28.27 39.03
N ASN A 450 17.94 -29.30 38.21
CA ASN A 450 19.24 -29.91 37.93
C ASN A 450 20.05 -29.14 36.88
N THR A 451 19.45 -28.21 36.15
CA THR A 451 20.13 -27.41 35.12
C THR A 451 20.72 -26.12 35.70
N THR A 452 21.80 -25.62 35.09
CA THR A 452 22.42 -24.33 35.47
C THR A 452 21.43 -23.18 35.25
N ARG A 453 20.76 -23.15 34.09
CA ARG A 453 19.76 -22.14 33.75
C ARG A 453 18.56 -22.16 34.67
N GLY A 454 18.02 -23.35 34.96
CA GLY A 454 16.84 -23.48 35.81
C GLY A 454 17.09 -22.96 37.22
N ARG A 455 18.24 -23.30 37.84
CA ARG A 455 18.62 -22.78 39.17
C ARG A 455 18.80 -21.27 39.20
N ARG A 456 19.25 -20.67 38.08
CA ARG A 456 19.47 -19.22 37.99
C ARG A 456 18.17 -18.45 37.78
N TYR A 457 17.35 -18.89 36.83
CA TYR A 457 16.22 -18.09 36.33
C TYR A 457 14.87 -18.48 36.94
N LEU A 458 14.71 -19.71 37.44
CA LEU A 458 13.41 -20.22 37.88
C LEU A 458 13.35 -20.30 39.41
N LYS A 459 12.26 -19.76 39.97
CA LYS A 459 11.89 -19.92 41.37
C LYS A 459 10.52 -20.57 41.47
N TRP A 460 10.49 -21.69 42.17
CA TRP A 460 9.32 -22.55 42.32
C TRP A 460 8.51 -22.11 43.55
N ILE A 461 7.23 -21.76 43.34
CA ILE A 461 6.31 -21.35 44.40
C ILE A 461 5.06 -22.22 44.35
N ARG A 462 4.82 -22.96 45.44
CA ARG A 462 3.65 -23.79 45.65
C ARG A 462 2.94 -23.32 46.92
N GLU A 463 1.69 -22.93 46.78
CA GLU A 463 0.77 -22.72 47.91
C GLU A 463 -0.10 -23.96 48.12
N GLU A 464 -0.52 -24.18 49.37
CA GLU A 464 -1.46 -25.24 49.70
C GLU A 464 -2.87 -24.90 49.21
N GLY A 465 -3.52 -25.88 48.59
CA GLY A 465 -4.86 -25.71 48.05
C GLY A 465 -5.18 -26.76 46.99
N ASN A 466 -6.48 -26.92 46.70
CA ASN A 466 -6.98 -27.79 45.62
C ASN A 466 -8.17 -27.16 44.88
N THR A 467 -8.52 -25.90 45.19
CA THR A 467 -9.70 -25.23 44.62
C THR A 467 -9.41 -24.69 43.22
N LEU A 468 -10.30 -24.93 42.26
CA LEU A 468 -10.21 -24.37 40.91
C LEU A 468 -10.75 -22.93 40.89
N ASN A 469 -10.00 -21.99 41.47
CA ASN A 469 -10.34 -20.56 41.45
C ASN A 469 -9.25 -19.74 40.75
N GLN A 470 -9.28 -19.78 39.40
CA GLN A 470 -8.29 -19.09 38.55
C GLN A 470 -8.12 -17.62 38.94
N ARG A 471 -9.21 -16.90 39.20
CA ARG A 471 -9.19 -15.49 39.58
C ARG A 471 -8.39 -15.25 40.86
N SER A 472 -8.68 -16.00 41.92
CA SER A 472 -7.96 -15.86 43.19
C SER A 472 -6.49 -16.18 43.01
N HIS A 473 -6.17 -17.18 42.20
CA HIS A 473 -4.79 -17.62 41.96
C HIS A 473 -3.99 -16.56 41.19
N VAL A 474 -4.55 -16.02 40.10
CA VAL A 474 -3.90 -14.95 39.32
C VAL A 474 -3.73 -13.69 40.17
N SER A 475 -4.74 -13.32 40.96
CA SER A 475 -4.67 -12.18 41.88
C SER A 475 -3.50 -12.33 42.87
N LYS A 476 -3.39 -13.48 43.55
CA LYS A 476 -2.33 -13.72 44.52
C LYS A 476 -0.95 -13.73 43.87
N ALA A 477 -0.79 -14.39 42.73
CA ALA A 477 0.47 -14.45 42.02
C ALA A 477 0.96 -13.08 41.54
N LEU A 478 0.06 -12.25 41.00
CA LEU A 478 0.40 -10.88 40.59
C LEU A 478 0.76 -10.00 41.79
N SER A 479 0.02 -10.10 42.90
CA SER A 479 0.35 -9.39 44.13
C SER A 479 1.72 -9.82 44.67
N LEU A 480 1.98 -11.13 44.72
CA LEU A 480 3.24 -11.69 45.19
C LEU A 480 4.42 -11.16 44.36
N ALA A 481 4.29 -11.13 43.03
CA ALA A 481 5.31 -10.60 42.14
C ALA A 481 5.51 -9.09 42.35
N ALA A 482 4.43 -8.32 42.44
CA ALA A 482 4.49 -6.86 42.58
C ALA A 482 5.03 -6.40 43.95
N ASP A 483 4.73 -7.14 45.02
CA ASP A 483 5.10 -6.77 46.38
C ASP A 483 6.54 -7.18 46.73
N ASN A 484 7.04 -8.29 46.17
CA ASN A 484 8.34 -8.86 46.57
C ASN A 484 9.49 -8.57 45.60
N PHE A 485 9.20 -8.11 44.39
CA PHE A 485 10.22 -7.92 43.35
C PHE A 485 10.15 -6.51 42.78
N GLN A 486 11.27 -5.79 42.86
CA GLN A 486 11.45 -4.50 42.20
C GLN A 486 11.79 -4.74 40.72
N SER A 487 10.75 -4.78 39.90
CA SER A 487 10.85 -5.13 38.49
C SER A 487 10.26 -4.04 37.60
N THR A 488 10.82 -3.80 36.42
CA THR A 488 10.21 -2.84 35.47
C THR A 488 8.93 -3.38 34.83
N TYR A 489 8.88 -4.70 34.59
CA TYR A 489 7.71 -5.41 34.10
C TYR A 489 7.45 -6.69 34.87
N ILE A 490 6.17 -6.97 35.04
CA ILE A 490 5.65 -8.25 35.53
C ILE A 490 4.89 -8.89 34.38
N ALA A 491 5.43 -9.99 33.86
CA ALA A 491 4.88 -10.70 32.72
C ALA A 491 4.00 -11.88 33.17
N LEU A 492 2.70 -11.82 32.90
CA LEU A 492 1.78 -12.92 33.17
C LEU A 492 1.76 -13.90 31.98
N VAL A 493 1.98 -15.18 32.27
CA VAL A 493 2.06 -16.24 31.27
C VAL A 493 1.36 -17.49 31.82
N GLU A 494 0.50 -18.10 31.01
CA GLU A 494 -0.07 -19.42 31.29
C GLU A 494 0.90 -20.53 30.85
N ASP A 495 0.82 -21.69 31.48
CA ASP A 495 1.73 -22.82 31.27
C ASP A 495 1.66 -23.48 29.88
N ASP A 496 0.73 -23.08 29.02
CA ASP A 496 0.53 -23.57 27.65
C ASP A 496 0.75 -22.50 26.56
N PHE A 497 1.50 -21.45 26.89
CA PHE A 497 1.94 -20.42 25.95
C PHE A 497 3.46 -20.33 25.81
N PRO A 498 4.10 -21.27 25.12
CA PRO A 498 5.51 -21.15 24.75
C PRO A 498 5.77 -19.94 23.82
N VAL A 499 6.98 -19.38 23.93
CA VAL A 499 7.53 -18.45 22.94
C VAL A 499 7.82 -19.22 21.65
N CYS A 500 7.55 -18.57 20.52
CA CYS A 500 7.67 -19.20 19.19
C CYS A 500 9.11 -19.59 18.78
N GLY A 501 10.11 -18.93 19.36
CA GLY A 501 11.51 -19.19 19.08
C GLY A 501 12.40 -17.99 19.42
N THR A 502 13.69 -18.11 19.13
CA THR A 502 14.68 -17.06 19.44
C THR A 502 14.43 -15.78 18.68
N LYS A 503 13.97 -15.86 17.43
CA LYS A 503 13.60 -14.67 16.66
C LYS A 503 12.48 -13.89 17.35
N GLU A 504 11.42 -14.58 17.75
CA GLU A 504 10.26 -13.96 18.41
C GLU A 504 10.59 -13.46 19.81
N TRP A 505 11.49 -14.12 20.55
CA TRP A 505 12.04 -13.58 21.79
C TRP A 505 12.72 -12.22 21.56
N ARG A 506 13.59 -12.10 20.54
CA ARG A 506 14.21 -10.81 20.19
C ARG A 506 13.19 -9.76 19.74
N LYS A 507 12.04 -10.18 19.19
CA LYS A 507 10.93 -9.27 18.90
C LYS A 507 10.24 -8.79 20.18
N ILE A 508 10.03 -9.66 21.17
CA ILE A 508 9.49 -9.26 22.49
C ILE A 508 10.36 -8.15 23.08
N GLU A 509 11.68 -8.36 23.11
CA GLU A 509 12.67 -7.36 23.56
C GLU A 509 12.54 -6.04 22.79
N SER A 510 12.43 -6.12 21.46
CA SER A 510 12.33 -4.93 20.59
C SER A 510 11.01 -4.17 20.80
N VAL A 511 9.90 -4.87 21.01
CA VAL A 511 8.59 -4.25 21.31
C VAL A 511 8.62 -3.57 22.68
N ILE A 512 9.20 -4.21 23.70
CA ILE A 512 9.35 -3.61 25.04
C ILE A 512 10.21 -2.34 24.97
N TYR A 513 11.32 -2.38 24.25
CA TYR A 513 12.15 -1.20 24.04
C TYR A 513 11.38 -0.08 23.34
N ALA A 514 10.75 -0.40 22.20
CA ALA A 514 9.99 0.57 21.44
C ALA A 514 8.82 1.15 22.25
N ALA A 515 8.19 0.36 23.13
CA ALA A 515 7.14 0.80 24.04
C ALA A 515 7.64 1.91 24.98
N ASN A 516 8.81 1.74 25.60
CA ASN A 516 9.36 2.75 26.51
C ASN A 516 9.82 4.02 25.78
N ILE A 517 10.33 3.90 24.56
CA ILE A 517 10.77 5.07 23.78
C ILE A 517 9.59 5.84 23.19
N LYS A 518 8.61 5.15 22.61
CA LYS A 518 7.49 5.77 21.90
C LYS A 518 6.28 6.10 22.78
N SER A 519 6.12 5.38 23.91
CA SER A 519 5.02 5.55 24.85
C SER A 519 5.52 5.37 26.29
N PRO A 520 6.34 6.30 26.83
CA PRO A 520 7.00 6.11 28.13
C PRO A 520 6.04 5.87 29.31
N HIS A 521 4.78 6.30 29.17
CA HIS A 521 3.73 6.15 30.18
C HIS A 521 2.78 4.96 29.91
N HIS A 522 3.16 4.00 29.06
CA HIS A 522 2.33 2.82 28.81
C HIS A 522 2.10 1.99 30.07
N CYS A 523 0.84 1.54 30.27
CA CYS A 523 0.49 0.66 31.38
C CYS A 523 0.98 -0.78 31.22
N GLY A 524 1.20 -1.21 29.98
CA GLY A 524 1.72 -2.55 29.69
C GLY A 524 1.92 -2.82 28.20
N VAL A 525 2.52 -3.96 27.93
CA VAL A 525 2.76 -4.49 26.58
C VAL A 525 2.11 -5.86 26.46
N PHE A 526 1.37 -6.10 25.37
CA PHE A 526 0.72 -7.38 25.12
C PHE A 526 1.22 -8.00 23.81
N VAL A 527 1.90 -9.14 23.93
CA VAL A 527 2.56 -9.82 22.80
C VAL A 527 1.99 -11.20 22.47
N GLY A 528 1.08 -11.67 23.30
CA GLY A 528 0.42 -12.97 23.21
C GLY A 528 -1.06 -12.84 22.91
N THR A 529 -1.86 -13.72 23.50
CA THR A 529 -3.33 -13.70 23.38
C THR A 529 -3.94 -14.28 24.65
N GLY A 530 -5.25 -14.11 24.86
CA GLY A 530 -5.92 -14.55 26.09
C GLY A 530 -5.30 -13.90 27.33
N GLY A 531 -5.02 -14.69 28.36
CA GLY A 531 -4.38 -14.25 29.60
C GLY A 531 -2.84 -14.23 29.58
N SER A 532 -2.20 -14.55 28.45
CA SER A 532 -0.76 -14.81 28.36
C SER A 532 0.01 -13.78 27.54
N GLY A 533 1.24 -13.50 27.93
CA GLY A 533 2.10 -12.53 27.23
C GLY A 533 1.76 -11.08 27.55
N LEU A 534 1.21 -10.85 28.75
CA LEU A 534 0.87 -9.53 29.28
C LEU A 534 2.01 -9.02 30.17
N PHE A 535 2.77 -8.04 29.71
CA PHE A 535 3.85 -7.38 30.43
C PHE A 535 3.30 -6.12 31.09
N LEU A 536 2.96 -6.21 32.37
CA LEU A 536 2.34 -5.14 33.14
C LEU A 536 3.40 -4.29 33.84
N LYS A 537 3.21 -2.97 33.91
CA LYS A 537 3.96 -2.16 34.88
C LYS A 537 3.57 -2.59 36.31
N PRO A 538 4.48 -2.54 37.31
CA PRO A 538 4.22 -3.06 38.65
C PRO A 538 2.97 -2.49 39.32
N LYS A 539 2.76 -1.18 39.22
CA LYS A 539 1.57 -0.49 39.72
C LYS A 539 0.29 -1.08 39.11
N ILE A 540 0.31 -1.37 37.81
CA ILE A 540 -0.83 -1.93 37.08
C ILE A 540 -1.03 -3.41 37.40
N ALA A 541 0.04 -4.19 37.58
CA ALA A 541 -0.06 -5.58 38.06
C ALA A 541 -0.72 -5.65 39.45
N LYS A 542 -0.33 -4.75 40.36
CA LYS A 542 -0.92 -4.63 41.70
C LYS A 542 -2.37 -4.15 41.67
N LEU A 543 -2.70 -3.21 40.79
CA LEU A 543 -4.08 -2.77 40.59
C LEU A 543 -4.93 -3.92 40.03
N ALA A 544 -4.44 -4.60 38.99
CA ALA A 544 -5.13 -5.70 38.34
C ALA A 544 -5.42 -6.85 39.31
N SER A 545 -4.52 -7.16 40.25
CA SER A 545 -4.80 -8.19 41.27
C SER A 545 -6.03 -7.85 42.12
N GLY A 546 -6.17 -6.60 42.56
CA GLY A 546 -7.37 -6.14 43.27
C GLY A 546 -8.64 -6.19 42.41
N LEU A 547 -8.55 -5.76 41.15
CA LEU A 547 -9.70 -5.71 40.24
C LEU A 547 -10.21 -7.11 39.88
N LEU A 548 -9.32 -8.09 39.80
CA LEU A 548 -9.70 -9.50 39.59
C LEU A 548 -10.74 -9.94 40.62
N LEU A 549 -10.55 -9.61 41.90
CA LEU A 549 -11.48 -9.95 42.97
C LEU A 549 -12.75 -9.08 42.97
N LYS A 550 -12.65 -7.84 42.49
CA LYS A 550 -13.75 -6.87 42.47
C LYS A 550 -14.81 -7.14 41.39
N TYR A 551 -14.42 -7.66 40.22
CA TYR A 551 -15.32 -7.86 39.08
C TYR A 551 -15.63 -9.35 38.85
N PRO A 552 -16.49 -9.99 39.66
CA PRO A 552 -16.63 -11.44 39.63
C PRO A 552 -17.30 -12.01 38.37
N ASN A 553 -17.98 -11.16 37.60
CA ASN A 553 -18.76 -11.56 36.43
C ASN A 553 -17.94 -11.59 35.13
N LEU A 554 -16.71 -11.09 35.14
CA LEU A 554 -15.84 -11.04 33.97
C LEU A 554 -14.72 -12.08 34.06
N PRO A 555 -14.35 -12.74 32.95
CA PRO A 555 -13.18 -13.62 32.93
C PRO A 555 -11.89 -12.88 33.35
N PRO A 556 -10.93 -13.55 34.05
CA PRO A 556 -9.72 -12.91 34.56
C PRO A 556 -8.89 -12.17 33.51
N ASP A 557 -8.68 -12.79 32.35
CA ASP A 557 -7.97 -12.22 31.20
C ASP A 557 -8.66 -10.95 30.68
N ILE A 558 -9.99 -10.97 30.57
CA ILE A 558 -10.79 -9.83 30.13
C ILE A 558 -10.69 -8.67 31.12
N ILE A 559 -10.68 -8.91 32.44
CA ILE A 559 -10.52 -7.84 33.44
C ILE A 559 -9.17 -7.12 33.25
N ILE A 560 -8.09 -7.88 33.08
CA ILE A 560 -6.75 -7.32 32.90
C ILE A 560 -6.68 -6.53 31.59
N GLN A 561 -7.21 -7.09 30.49
CA GLN A 561 -7.27 -6.40 29.20
C GLN A 561 -8.10 -5.11 29.26
N GLN A 562 -9.30 -5.14 29.87
CA GLN A 562 -10.16 -3.96 30.04
C GLN A 562 -9.49 -2.88 30.90
N CYS A 563 -8.73 -3.28 31.92
CA CYS A 563 -7.90 -2.35 32.69
C CYS A 563 -6.81 -1.70 31.83
N LEU A 564 -6.05 -2.50 31.06
CA LEU A 564 -5.01 -1.98 30.18
C LEU A 564 -5.53 -1.06 29.08
N LEU A 565 -6.76 -1.25 28.63
CA LEU A 565 -7.44 -0.36 27.67
C LEU A 565 -7.97 0.92 28.31
N GLY A 566 -8.01 1.00 29.64
CA GLY A 566 -8.58 2.12 30.39
C GLY A 566 -10.10 2.15 30.48
N ASN A 567 -10.75 1.03 30.15
CA ASN A 567 -12.22 0.94 30.16
C ASN A 567 -12.80 0.75 31.57
N LEU A 568 -12.00 0.26 32.51
CA LEU A 568 -12.38 0.21 33.93
C LEU A 568 -12.10 1.56 34.59
N TYR A 569 -12.99 1.99 35.47
CA TYR A 569 -12.91 3.31 36.13
C TYR A 569 -11.56 3.52 36.85
N GLU A 570 -11.06 2.48 37.50
CA GLU A 570 -9.80 2.50 38.24
C GLU A 570 -8.56 2.57 37.34
N CYS A 571 -8.70 2.21 36.06
CA CYS A 571 -7.59 2.13 35.11
C CYS A 571 -7.62 3.24 34.06
N ARG A 572 -8.34 4.35 34.29
CA ARG A 572 -8.43 5.47 33.33
C ARG A 572 -7.07 6.01 32.89
N GLU A 573 -6.05 5.93 33.75
CA GLU A 573 -4.67 6.31 33.40
C GLU A 573 -4.08 5.47 32.25
N CYS A 574 -4.65 4.30 31.96
CA CYS A 574 -4.21 3.41 30.89
C CYS A 574 -4.86 3.66 29.54
N THR A 575 -5.80 4.60 29.45
CA THR A 575 -6.53 4.93 28.22
C THR A 575 -5.56 5.25 27.08
N GLN A 576 -5.64 4.49 25.98
CA GLN A 576 -4.77 4.64 24.80
C GLN A 576 -3.27 4.44 25.06
N THR A 577 -2.93 3.76 26.14
CA THR A 577 -1.52 3.53 26.50
C THR A 577 -1.04 2.10 26.27
N LEU A 578 -1.96 1.13 26.09
CA LEU A 578 -1.61 -0.27 25.84
C LEU A 578 -0.79 -0.38 24.56
N VAL A 579 0.39 -1.01 24.65
CA VAL A 579 1.21 -1.34 23.50
C VAL A 579 1.01 -2.81 23.14
N THR A 580 0.93 -3.14 21.86
CA THR A 580 0.91 -4.53 21.39
C THR A 580 2.01 -4.81 20.39
N SER A 581 2.44 -6.07 20.31
CA SER A 581 3.18 -6.51 19.13
C SER A 581 2.28 -6.51 17.89
N LYS A 582 2.90 -6.37 16.72
CA LYS A 582 2.23 -6.63 15.44
C LYS A 582 1.60 -8.03 15.40
N THR A 583 2.41 -9.06 15.63
CA THR A 583 2.05 -10.48 15.53
C THR A 583 2.06 -11.16 16.90
N LEU A 584 1.35 -12.28 17.05
CA LEU A 584 1.51 -13.19 18.17
C LEU A 584 2.96 -13.71 18.21
N LEU A 585 3.66 -13.43 19.31
CA LEU A 585 5.04 -13.88 19.57
C LEU A 585 5.09 -15.17 20.42
N MET A 586 3.91 -15.64 20.80
CA MET A 586 3.64 -16.83 21.60
C MET A 586 2.49 -17.58 20.93
N TYR A 587 2.42 -18.90 21.12
CA TYR A 587 1.36 -19.73 20.55
C TYR A 587 0.73 -20.64 21.61
N HIS A 588 -0.52 -21.00 21.40
CA HIS A 588 -1.27 -21.80 22.37
C HIS A 588 -1.14 -23.30 22.07
N ILE A 589 -0.57 -24.09 23.00
CA ILE A 589 -0.47 -25.55 22.87
C ILE A 589 -1.58 -26.32 23.59
N GLY A 590 -2.39 -25.65 24.42
CA GLY A 590 -3.46 -26.23 25.25
C GLY A 590 -4.84 -26.33 24.60
N TYR A 591 -4.92 -26.25 23.27
CA TYR A 591 -6.19 -26.14 22.52
C TYR A 591 -7.26 -27.20 22.85
N ASN A 592 -6.83 -28.43 23.17
CA ASN A 592 -7.70 -29.59 23.46
C ASN A 592 -7.91 -29.86 24.96
N THR A 593 -7.31 -29.05 25.81
CA THR A 593 -7.17 -29.30 27.26
C THR A 593 -7.36 -28.01 28.03
N SER A 594 -8.33 -27.20 27.57
CA SER A 594 -8.78 -26.02 28.31
C SER A 594 -9.29 -26.42 29.69
N THR A 595 -8.98 -25.61 30.69
CA THR A 595 -9.53 -25.73 32.04
C THR A 595 -10.98 -25.22 32.11
N SER A 596 -11.49 -24.57 31.05
CA SER A 596 -12.87 -24.14 30.91
C SER A 596 -13.67 -25.15 30.07
N VAL A 597 -14.80 -25.61 30.61
CA VAL A 597 -15.66 -26.64 29.99
C VAL A 597 -16.30 -26.15 28.69
N ASP A 598 -16.50 -24.83 28.56
CA ASP A 598 -17.26 -24.23 27.46
C ASP A 598 -16.37 -23.70 26.31
N ARG A 599 -15.04 -23.87 26.40
CA ARG A 599 -14.10 -23.31 25.41
C ARG A 599 -13.23 -24.39 24.77
N SER A 600 -13.56 -24.76 23.54
CA SER A 600 -12.67 -25.55 22.67
C SER A 600 -12.02 -24.64 21.63
N TYR A 601 -10.70 -24.52 21.66
CA TYR A 601 -9.94 -23.88 20.60
C TYR A 601 -9.53 -24.93 19.57
N LYS A 602 -9.45 -24.57 18.28
CA LYS A 602 -8.93 -25.49 17.28
C LYS A 602 -7.41 -25.55 17.41
N LYS A 603 -6.82 -26.69 17.05
CA LYS A 603 -5.36 -26.91 17.03
C LYS A 603 -4.59 -25.80 16.30
N ASN A 604 -5.22 -25.24 15.27
CA ASN A 604 -4.60 -24.26 14.40
C ASN A 604 -4.92 -22.82 14.82
N ASP A 605 -5.64 -22.58 15.93
CA ASP A 605 -5.93 -21.22 16.38
C ASP A 605 -4.74 -20.66 17.18
N PHE A 606 -4.53 -19.34 17.11
CA PHE A 606 -3.51 -18.62 17.90
C PHE A 606 -2.08 -19.13 17.72
N GLN A 607 -1.69 -19.33 16.46
CA GLN A 607 -0.34 -19.79 16.13
C GLN A 607 0.65 -18.64 16.06
N CYS A 608 1.93 -18.98 16.11
CA CYS A 608 3.03 -18.05 15.92
C CYS A 608 2.89 -17.21 14.66
N GLY A 609 3.21 -15.93 14.77
CA GLY A 609 3.17 -15.00 13.64
C GLY A 609 1.76 -14.52 13.30
N TRP A 610 0.69 -15.15 13.79
CA TRP A 610 -0.67 -14.68 13.54
C TRP A 610 -0.86 -13.22 13.92
N ARG A 611 -1.89 -12.59 13.35
CA ARG A 611 -2.25 -11.24 13.74
C ARG A 611 -2.59 -11.12 15.21
N HIS A 612 -1.98 -10.16 15.90
CA HIS A 612 -2.37 -9.86 17.27
C HIS A 612 -3.83 -9.35 17.27
N PRO A 613 -4.75 -9.89 18.10
CA PRO A 613 -6.18 -9.55 18.03
C PRO A 613 -6.49 -8.05 18.17
N PHE A 614 -5.68 -7.33 18.95
CA PHE A 614 -5.79 -5.88 19.16
C PHE A 614 -5.11 -5.03 18.10
N ASN A 615 -4.28 -5.63 17.22
CA ASN A 615 -3.73 -4.90 16.09
C ASN A 615 -4.91 -4.50 15.22
N GLY A 616 -5.18 -3.21 15.05
CA GLY A 616 -6.44 -2.77 14.41
C GLY A 616 -7.29 -1.86 15.29
N ASP A 617 -7.00 -1.79 16.59
CA ASP A 617 -7.71 -0.94 17.54
C ASP A 617 -6.98 0.41 17.68
N PRO A 618 -7.64 1.56 17.46
CA PRO A 618 -7.00 2.87 17.62
C PRO A 618 -6.69 3.21 19.08
N ASN A 619 -7.28 2.49 20.04
CA ASN A 619 -6.97 2.67 21.45
C ASN A 619 -5.72 1.86 21.88
N VAL A 620 -5.02 1.27 20.92
CA VAL A 620 -3.84 0.43 21.16
C VAL A 620 -2.71 0.87 20.25
N ILE A 621 -1.51 0.96 20.83
CA ILE A 621 -0.29 1.31 20.12
C ILE A 621 0.36 0.02 19.61
N THR A 622 0.24 -0.30 18.33
CA THR A 622 0.91 -1.47 17.75
C THR A 622 2.34 -1.14 17.30
N LEU A 623 3.32 -1.89 17.77
CA LEU A 623 4.75 -1.70 17.48
C LEU A 623 5.40 -2.90 16.78
#